data_AF-A0A0C2MBV8-F1
#
_entry.id   AF-A0A0C2MBV8-F1
#
_cell.length_a   1.000
_cell.length_b   1.000
_cell.length_c   1.000
_cell.angle_alpha   90.00
_cell.angle_beta   90.00
_cell.angle_gamma   90.00
#
_symmetry.space_group_name_H-M   'P 1'
#
loop_
_entity.id
_entity.type
_entity.pdbx_description
1 polymer ?
#
loop_
_entity_poly.entity_id
_entity_poly.type
_entity_poly.pdbx_seq_one_letter_code
_entity_poly.pdbx_strand_id
1 'polypeptide(L)'
;MLIVENGDEDDHIHENQRICDDYFWETVSPVLATQMSAVRSFISHFYNHRDSQVDQLFIERFPERLFEEFKRMSESGMKIDRFREKKILFFDVFTFIFRDINFLRDPKLKLFVLIFLEIIKTRESNCLFNPHALILSINICVSHEPYKVLFINENGLYNLYYYFHIRTMNLTQKFLSICESIYEIDLVKKSSLCPLRLGRSVNIILKKTWHPLHEIRGKFCLAVFKMLYRLRLLDEIKFDIDNFFYFTMAFVTCHVYICQDTMFIIYLSKIWTEILNGSRNTFQLTCEEHLIFLSGIFCIDLSRKLMTVYRGSGKLELTKNKKLRMYIIYLSLIGYPVMNHQKKTWLYDVLNQLIFSFRKYLEKYALKDHTIEDQFLIIRHYIKSLVTLDIQISWGENEILTDFVERIVLYPSYKIHSSYLAGLLLFEISDDSIYGESYFTTLLFKIEKFLRGLILTLCDQEYINEMQSHKQLYLSEGKEIDMFSIFDIHFVEIIFFILAERIGTTYKSESTIISESVQYKMFYQLMKMAVLCFDKTKILDEKYLNNYLNFCDGYTCNLSPILFFEDNLDRTSFSALISTLSENENKDVKHTFQTLLSFFILIYEERFISSDNRTFS
;
A
#
# COMPACT_ATOMS: atom_id res chain seq x y z
N MET A 1 -23.43 64.53 -19.44
CA MET A 1 -22.23 65.13 -18.85
C MET A 1 -22.54 65.32 -17.37
N LEU A 2 -22.24 64.31 -16.54
CA LEU A 2 -22.41 64.37 -15.09
C LEU A 2 -21.06 64.79 -14.51
N ILE A 3 -21.03 65.92 -13.82
CA ILE A 3 -19.90 66.37 -13.02
C ILE A 3 -19.94 65.51 -11.75
N VAL A 4 -19.01 64.58 -11.62
CA VAL A 4 -18.76 63.87 -10.37
C VAL A 4 -17.90 64.80 -9.51
N GLU A 5 -18.37 65.11 -8.30
CA GLU A 5 -17.69 65.96 -7.34
C GLU A 5 -16.45 65.23 -6.79
N ASN A 6 -15.25 65.77 -7.05
CA ASN A 6 -13.96 65.23 -6.59
C ASN A 6 -13.65 65.56 -5.10
N GLY A 7 -14.64 65.95 -4.30
CA GLY A 7 -14.43 66.43 -2.93
C GLY A 7 -14.06 65.32 -1.92
N ASP A 8 -14.56 64.10 -2.13
CA ASP A 8 -14.39 63.01 -1.16
C ASP A 8 -12.98 62.38 -1.19
N GLU A 9 -12.22 62.54 -2.28
CA GLU A 9 -10.89 61.92 -2.40
C GLU A 9 -9.81 62.64 -1.57
N ASP A 10 -9.87 63.98 -1.49
CA ASP A 10 -8.87 64.78 -0.75
C ASP A 10 -8.97 64.57 0.77
N ASP A 11 -10.19 64.47 1.31
CA ASP A 11 -10.42 64.24 2.74
C ASP A 11 -9.88 62.87 3.20
N HIS A 12 -10.03 61.83 2.36
CA HIS A 12 -9.49 60.50 2.65
C HIS A 12 -7.95 60.47 2.63
N ILE A 13 -7.30 61.22 1.74
CA ILE A 13 -5.83 61.30 1.69
C ILE A 13 -5.29 61.97 2.96
N HIS A 14 -5.90 63.07 3.39
CA HIS A 14 -5.52 63.77 4.62
C HIS A 14 -5.71 62.91 5.87
N GLU A 15 -6.81 62.16 5.95
CA GLU A 15 -7.06 61.23 7.05
C GLU A 15 -6.02 60.10 7.08
N ASN A 16 -5.74 59.47 5.95
CA ASN A 16 -4.73 58.41 5.85
C ASN A 16 -3.35 58.90 6.30
N GLN A 17 -2.93 60.09 5.86
CA GLN A 17 -1.65 60.67 6.27
C GLN A 17 -1.61 60.91 7.78
N ARG A 18 -2.69 61.43 8.36
CA ARG A 18 -2.78 61.64 9.80
C ARG A 18 -2.63 60.33 10.59
N ILE A 19 -3.28 59.25 10.17
CA ILE A 19 -3.15 57.94 10.83
C ILE A 19 -1.71 57.40 10.71
N CYS A 20 -1.05 57.61 9.56
CA CYS A 20 0.36 57.26 9.38
C CYS A 20 1.28 58.06 10.32
N ASP A 21 1.05 59.36 10.48
CA ASP A 21 1.83 60.23 11.36
C ASP A 21 1.61 59.86 12.84
N ASP A 22 0.36 59.63 13.24
CA ASP A 22 0.01 59.19 14.59
C ASP A 22 0.69 57.85 14.93
N TYR A 23 0.64 56.88 14.01
CA TYR A 23 1.36 55.61 14.15
C TYR A 23 2.87 55.80 14.27
N PHE A 24 3.46 56.67 13.45
CA PHE A 24 4.89 56.95 13.50
C PHE A 24 5.33 57.47 14.87
N TRP A 25 4.61 58.44 15.44
CA TRP A 25 4.97 59.03 16.74
C TRP A 25 4.67 58.09 17.92
N GLU A 26 3.54 57.40 17.89
CA GLU A 26 3.13 56.54 18.99
C GLU A 26 3.94 55.23 19.08
N THR A 27 4.45 54.71 17.95
CA THR A 27 5.32 53.52 17.95
C THR A 27 6.67 53.74 18.64
N VAL A 28 7.15 54.99 18.67
CA VAL A 28 8.39 55.39 19.38
C VAL A 28 8.14 55.61 20.88
N SER A 29 6.88 55.65 21.33
CA SER A 29 6.54 55.83 22.75
C SER A 29 7.21 54.77 23.64
N PRO A 30 7.74 55.14 24.83
CA PRO A 30 8.27 54.17 25.77
C PRO A 30 7.17 53.33 26.44
N VAL A 31 5.90 53.74 26.33
CA VAL A 31 4.78 53.08 27.00
C VAL A 31 4.20 52.00 26.09
N LEU A 32 4.32 50.73 26.49
CA LEU A 32 3.85 49.58 25.71
C LEU A 32 2.35 49.68 25.36
N ALA A 33 1.52 50.16 26.29
CA ALA A 33 0.09 50.34 26.05
C ALA A 33 -0.20 51.33 24.90
N THR A 34 0.59 52.42 24.80
CA THR A 34 0.50 53.38 23.70
C THR A 34 0.86 52.71 22.37
N GLN A 35 1.96 51.95 22.33
CA GLN A 35 2.36 51.22 21.12
C GLN A 35 1.29 50.18 20.68
N MET A 36 0.69 49.47 21.63
CA MET A 36 -0.41 48.54 21.34
C MET A 36 -1.63 49.24 20.77
N SER A 37 -1.98 50.43 21.31
CA SER A 37 -3.08 51.25 20.81
C SER A 37 -2.82 51.73 19.39
N ALA A 38 -1.63 52.27 19.13
CA ALA A 38 -1.20 52.74 17.81
C ALA A 38 -1.35 51.65 16.74
N VAL A 39 -0.85 50.45 17.04
CA VAL A 39 -0.93 49.30 16.13
C VAL A 39 -2.38 48.88 15.87
N ARG A 40 -3.25 48.88 16.88
CA ARG A 40 -4.68 48.59 16.69
C ARG A 40 -5.37 49.62 15.82
N SER A 41 -5.16 50.91 16.10
CA SER A 41 -5.72 52.01 15.33
C SER A 41 -5.31 51.90 13.86
N PHE A 42 -4.01 51.70 13.61
CA PHE A 42 -3.46 51.56 12.27
C PHE A 42 -4.05 50.36 11.51
N ILE A 43 -4.07 49.17 12.14
CA ILE A 43 -4.67 47.97 11.53
C ILE A 43 -6.15 48.22 11.24
N SER A 44 -6.90 48.79 12.18
CA SER A 44 -8.34 49.00 12.02
C SER A 44 -8.68 49.93 10.86
N HIS A 45 -7.90 51.00 10.68
CA HIS A 45 -8.07 51.98 9.62
C HIS A 45 -7.69 51.40 8.26
N PHE A 46 -6.53 50.75 8.19
CA PHE A 46 -6.00 50.27 6.92
C PHE A 46 -6.42 48.85 6.55
N TYR A 47 -7.15 48.09 7.40
CA TYR A 47 -7.44 46.66 7.19
C TYR A 47 -7.98 46.31 5.80
N ASN A 48 -8.88 47.15 5.25
CA ASN A 48 -9.49 46.96 3.94
C ASN A 48 -8.76 47.68 2.79
N HIS A 49 -7.77 48.52 3.12
CA HIS A 49 -6.97 49.30 2.17
C HIS A 49 -5.68 48.55 1.84
N ARG A 50 -5.56 48.08 0.59
CA ARG A 50 -4.35 47.44 0.08
C ARG A 50 -3.44 48.48 -0.56
N ASP A 51 -2.60 49.08 0.26
CA ASP A 51 -1.59 50.04 -0.17
C ASP A 51 -0.20 49.53 0.27
N SER A 52 0.64 49.21 -0.72
CA SER A 52 1.99 48.72 -0.48
C SER A 52 2.87 49.70 0.29
N GLN A 53 2.67 51.02 0.16
CA GLN A 53 3.48 52.00 0.89
C GLN A 53 3.11 51.99 2.37
N VAL A 54 1.81 51.89 2.67
CA VAL A 54 1.28 51.78 4.03
C VAL A 54 1.72 50.47 4.68
N ASP A 55 1.66 49.36 3.96
CA ASP A 55 2.12 48.06 4.44
C ASP A 55 3.63 48.04 4.73
N GLN A 56 4.42 48.66 3.85
CA GLN A 56 5.86 48.84 4.06
C GLN A 56 6.15 49.69 5.30
N LEU A 57 5.46 50.83 5.45
CA LEU A 57 5.59 51.71 6.62
C LEU A 57 5.32 50.94 7.92
N PHE A 58 4.25 50.13 7.95
CA PHE A 58 3.89 49.32 9.10
C PHE A 58 5.01 48.33 9.49
N ILE A 59 5.60 47.64 8.51
CA ILE A 59 6.66 46.64 8.78
C ILE A 59 7.95 47.33 9.24
N GLU A 60 8.37 48.37 8.53
CA GLU A 60 9.61 49.11 8.81
C GLU A 60 9.56 49.78 10.19
N ARG A 61 8.42 50.38 10.53
CA ARG A 61 8.22 51.13 11.78
C ARG A 61 7.57 50.32 12.90
N PHE A 62 7.42 49.00 12.72
CA PHE A 62 6.82 48.17 13.76
C PHE A 62 7.56 48.33 15.10
N PRO A 63 6.85 48.61 16.21
CA PRO A 63 7.46 49.01 17.48
C PRO A 63 8.30 47.91 18.13
N GLU A 64 9.59 48.18 18.35
CA GLU A 64 10.57 47.20 18.84
C GLU A 64 10.23 46.63 20.22
N ARG A 65 9.73 47.46 21.15
CA ARG A 65 9.35 46.99 22.50
C ARG A 65 8.17 46.04 22.46
N LEU A 66 7.17 46.33 21.64
CA LEU A 66 6.03 45.42 21.43
C LEU A 66 6.47 44.12 20.75
N PHE A 67 7.39 44.21 19.78
CA PHE A 67 7.96 43.04 19.13
C PHE A 67 8.71 42.13 20.11
N GLU A 68 9.59 42.69 20.95
CA GLU A 68 10.28 41.95 22.01
C GLU A 68 9.30 41.37 23.04
N GLU A 69 8.20 42.06 23.32
CA GLU A 69 7.14 41.52 24.18
C GLU A 69 6.44 40.32 23.55
N PHE A 70 6.17 40.34 22.24
CA PHE A 70 5.64 39.16 21.53
C PHE A 70 6.61 37.98 21.56
N LYS A 71 7.92 38.26 21.42
CA LYS A 71 8.95 37.23 21.56
C LYS A 71 8.98 36.63 22.96
N ARG A 72 9.01 37.46 24.01
CA ARG A 72 8.92 37.02 25.41
C ARG A 72 7.66 36.22 25.69
N MET A 73 6.53 36.63 25.11
CA MET A 73 5.25 35.93 25.18
C MET A 73 5.34 34.52 24.59
N SER A 74 6.03 34.37 23.47
CA SER A 74 6.23 33.07 22.81
C SER A 74 7.15 32.13 23.62
N GLU A 75 8.14 32.67 24.33
CA GLU A 75 9.10 31.91 25.15
C GLU A 75 8.56 31.57 26.55
N SER A 76 7.85 32.51 27.19
CA SER A 76 7.43 32.42 28.60
C SER A 76 5.98 31.94 28.79
N GLY A 77 5.20 31.84 27.70
CA GLY A 77 3.81 31.45 27.72
C GLY A 77 2.94 32.36 28.61
N MET A 78 2.04 31.77 29.38
CA MET A 78 1.00 32.48 30.16
C MET A 78 1.52 33.33 31.34
N LYS A 79 2.82 33.26 31.66
CA LYS A 79 3.40 34.02 32.78
C LYS A 79 3.49 35.53 32.49
N ILE A 80 3.27 35.94 31.25
CA ILE A 80 3.33 37.34 30.83
C ILE A 80 2.04 38.07 31.20
N ASP A 81 2.19 39.26 31.76
CA ASP A 81 1.05 40.14 32.06
C ASP A 81 0.23 40.43 30.80
N ARG A 82 -1.10 40.41 30.94
CA ARG A 82 -2.06 40.60 29.82
C ARG A 82 -1.77 39.70 28.60
N PHE A 83 -1.27 38.48 28.82
CA PHE A 83 -0.94 37.50 27.78
C PHE A 83 -2.04 37.39 26.70
N ARG A 84 -3.31 37.24 27.10
CA ARG A 84 -4.43 37.07 26.16
C ARG A 84 -4.61 38.26 25.23
N GLU A 85 -4.50 39.46 25.76
CA GLU A 85 -4.68 40.68 24.99
C GLU A 85 -3.54 40.88 23.98
N LYS A 86 -2.30 40.63 24.41
CA LYS A 86 -1.11 40.68 23.55
C LYS A 86 -1.18 39.62 22.46
N LYS A 87 -1.70 38.44 22.78
CA LYS A 87 -1.91 37.34 21.83
C LYS A 87 -2.95 37.65 20.77
N ILE A 88 -4.08 38.27 21.14
CA ILE A 88 -5.09 38.74 20.18
C ILE A 88 -4.46 39.76 19.23
N LEU A 89 -3.80 40.78 19.80
CA LEU A 89 -3.10 41.79 19.01
C LEU A 89 -2.05 41.18 18.07
N PHE A 90 -1.30 40.18 18.54
CA PHE A 90 -0.33 39.48 17.71
C PHE A 90 -0.98 38.78 16.50
N PHE A 91 -2.14 38.14 16.67
CA PHE A 91 -2.83 37.53 15.53
C PHE A 91 -3.44 38.57 14.58
N ASP A 92 -3.89 39.72 15.08
CA ASP A 92 -4.32 40.84 14.23
C ASP A 92 -3.13 41.38 13.42
N VAL A 93 -1.98 41.58 14.06
CA VAL A 93 -0.72 41.96 13.41
C VAL A 93 -0.30 40.94 12.36
N PHE A 94 -0.31 39.65 12.69
CA PHE A 94 0.03 38.58 11.74
C PHE A 94 -0.91 38.57 10.54
N THR A 95 -2.22 38.71 10.79
CA THR A 95 -3.25 38.77 9.74
C THR A 95 -3.04 39.98 8.83
N PHE A 96 -2.71 41.13 9.41
CA PHE A 96 -2.45 42.36 8.67
C PHE A 96 -1.18 42.25 7.81
N ILE A 97 -0.07 41.78 8.39
CA ILE A 97 1.22 41.63 7.68
C ILE A 97 1.10 40.69 6.48
N PHE A 98 0.42 39.56 6.65
CA PHE A 98 0.32 38.52 5.61
C PHE A 98 -0.96 38.63 4.77
N ARG A 99 -1.49 39.86 4.58
CA ARG A 99 -2.60 40.12 3.65
C ARG A 99 -2.15 40.39 2.21
N ASP A 100 -0.87 40.71 2.02
CA ASP A 100 -0.23 40.98 0.73
C ASP A 100 1.04 40.12 0.55
N ILE A 101 1.27 39.65 -0.68
CA ILE A 101 2.42 38.84 -1.10
C ILE A 101 3.70 39.67 -1.29
N ASN A 102 3.59 40.99 -1.46
CA ASN A 102 4.71 41.85 -1.84
C ASN A 102 5.85 41.89 -0.79
N PHE A 103 5.53 41.66 0.48
CA PHE A 103 6.48 41.82 1.60
C PHE A 103 7.11 40.51 2.07
N LEU A 104 6.79 39.36 1.47
CA LEU A 104 7.24 38.05 1.94
C LEU A 104 8.77 37.85 1.91
N ARG A 105 9.52 38.75 1.27
CA ARG A 105 10.99 38.71 1.22
C ARG A 105 11.67 39.47 2.36
N ASP A 106 10.92 40.23 3.15
CA ASP A 106 11.48 40.99 4.26
C ASP A 106 11.95 40.03 5.39
N PRO A 107 13.21 40.16 5.85
CA PRO A 107 13.77 39.27 6.87
C PRO A 107 13.09 39.40 8.24
N LYS A 108 12.49 40.55 8.56
CA LYS A 108 11.76 40.79 9.82
C LYS A 108 10.51 39.91 9.90
N LEU A 109 9.83 39.66 8.77
CA LEU A 109 8.64 38.81 8.73
C LEU A 109 8.93 37.36 9.12
N LYS A 110 10.14 36.87 8.85
CA LYS A 110 10.57 35.55 9.31
C LYS A 110 10.45 35.41 10.82
N LEU A 111 10.74 36.46 11.57
CA LEU A 111 10.65 36.44 13.04
C LEU A 111 9.20 36.40 13.51
N PHE A 112 8.29 37.12 12.85
CA PHE A 112 6.85 37.00 13.12
C PHE A 112 6.33 35.58 12.87
N VAL A 113 6.80 34.90 11.82
CA VAL A 113 6.46 33.49 11.57
C VAL A 113 6.95 32.59 12.69
N LEU A 114 8.18 32.77 13.17
CA LEU A 114 8.73 31.98 14.28
C LEU A 114 7.95 32.20 15.58
N ILE A 115 7.66 33.46 15.93
CA ILE A 115 6.85 33.83 17.10
C ILE A 115 5.45 33.20 16.98
N PHE A 116 4.84 33.26 15.79
CA PHE A 116 3.54 32.63 15.52
C PHE A 116 3.56 31.12 15.77
N LEU A 117 4.56 30.42 15.22
CA LEU A 117 4.72 28.97 15.37
C LEU A 117 4.93 28.55 16.82
N GLU A 118 5.60 29.36 17.63
CA GLU A 118 5.74 29.12 19.07
C GLU A 118 4.42 29.38 19.83
N ILE A 119 3.71 30.46 19.53
CA ILE A 119 2.44 30.79 20.20
C ILE A 119 1.39 29.70 19.98
N ILE A 120 1.26 29.15 18.76
CA ILE A 120 0.25 28.13 18.47
C ILE A 120 0.55 26.76 19.12
N LYS A 121 1.75 26.55 19.69
CA LYS A 121 2.05 25.35 20.50
C LYS A 121 1.34 25.39 21.86
N THR A 122 0.92 26.58 22.32
CA THR A 122 0.20 26.74 23.59
C THR A 122 -1.25 26.26 23.45
N ARG A 123 -1.77 25.45 24.39
CA ARG A 123 -3.10 24.80 24.29
C ARG A 123 -4.30 25.70 24.63
N GLU A 124 -4.13 27.02 24.71
CA GLU A 124 -5.24 27.93 25.00
C GLU A 124 -5.97 28.33 23.71
N SER A 125 -7.13 27.73 23.49
CA SER A 125 -8.01 27.95 22.33
C SER A 125 -9.14 28.96 22.57
N ASN A 126 -9.29 29.49 23.80
CA ASN A 126 -10.34 30.45 24.16
C ASN A 126 -10.05 31.85 23.60
N CYS A 127 -10.05 32.00 22.28
CA CYS A 127 -9.61 33.23 21.66
C CYS A 127 -10.68 33.92 20.82
N LEU A 128 -10.81 35.23 21.06
CA LEU A 128 -11.69 36.18 20.38
C LEU A 128 -10.98 36.73 19.12
N PHE A 129 -10.67 35.89 18.14
CA PHE A 129 -10.18 36.35 16.84
C PHE A 129 -10.94 35.68 15.71
N ASN A 130 -10.78 36.19 14.48
CA ASN A 130 -11.40 35.62 13.28
C ASN A 130 -10.51 34.50 12.67
N PRO A 131 -10.82 33.21 12.88
CA PRO A 131 -9.99 32.11 12.36
C PRO A 131 -9.96 32.06 10.83
N HIS A 132 -10.97 32.60 10.15
CA HIS A 132 -10.99 32.63 8.68
C HIS A 132 -9.95 33.60 8.12
N ALA A 133 -9.86 34.82 8.69
CA ALA A 133 -8.88 35.81 8.25
C ALA A 133 -7.44 35.33 8.49
N LEU A 134 -7.21 34.71 9.65
CA LEU A 134 -5.89 34.19 10.00
C LEU A 134 -5.48 33.01 9.09
N ILE A 135 -6.39 32.09 8.79
CA ILE A 135 -6.14 30.99 7.84
C ILE A 135 -5.79 31.52 6.44
N LEU A 136 -6.48 32.55 5.95
CA LEU A 136 -6.15 33.18 4.67
C LEU A 136 -4.75 33.79 4.69
N SER A 137 -4.40 34.45 5.79
CA SER A 137 -3.09 35.08 5.98
C SER A 137 -1.97 34.03 6.08
N ILE A 138 -2.22 32.88 6.72
CA ILE A 138 -1.30 31.74 6.71
C ILE A 138 -1.10 31.22 5.28
N ASN A 139 -2.18 31.14 4.49
CA ASN A 139 -2.07 30.69 3.10
C ASN A 139 -1.18 31.62 2.25
N ILE A 140 -1.30 32.93 2.46
CA ILE A 140 -0.42 33.94 1.82
C ILE A 140 1.01 33.79 2.35
N CYS A 141 1.20 33.68 3.67
CA CYS A 141 2.49 33.48 4.30
C CYS A 141 3.26 32.29 3.69
N VAL A 142 2.61 31.13 3.59
CA VAL A 142 3.25 29.89 3.12
C VAL A 142 3.38 29.79 1.60
N SER A 143 2.88 30.79 0.86
CA SER A 143 3.23 30.95 -0.56
C SER A 143 4.73 31.29 -0.74
N HIS A 144 5.39 31.80 0.30
CA HIS A 144 6.84 31.94 0.34
C HIS A 144 7.50 30.66 0.86
N GLU A 145 8.29 30.00 0.01
CA GLU A 145 8.92 28.70 0.28
C GLU A 145 9.73 28.62 1.59
N PRO A 146 10.56 29.62 1.97
CA PRO A 146 11.23 29.62 3.27
C PRO A 146 10.29 29.51 4.48
N TYR A 147 9.09 30.11 4.40
CA TYR A 147 8.12 30.03 5.49
C TYR A 147 7.40 28.68 5.50
N LYS A 148 7.13 28.11 4.32
CA LYS A 148 6.65 26.72 4.19
C LYS A 148 7.58 25.73 4.89
N VAL A 149 8.89 25.87 4.70
CA VAL A 149 9.93 25.08 5.41
C VAL A 149 9.82 25.23 6.94
N LEU A 150 9.63 26.45 7.44
CA LEU A 150 9.47 26.71 8.89
C LEU A 150 8.21 26.01 9.43
N PHE A 151 7.09 26.13 8.73
CA PHE A 151 5.85 25.44 9.12
C PHE A 151 6.01 23.92 9.17
N ILE A 152 6.75 23.33 8.23
CA ILE A 152 7.01 21.89 8.23
C ILE A 152 7.93 21.50 9.40
N ASN A 153 9.05 22.20 9.57
CA ASN A 153 10.06 21.88 10.60
C ASN A 153 9.54 22.09 12.04
N GLU A 154 8.61 23.02 12.26
CA GLU A 154 8.02 23.32 13.57
C GLU A 154 6.68 22.59 13.82
N ASN A 155 6.29 21.68 12.91
CA ASN A 155 4.99 21.00 12.96
C ASN A 155 3.80 21.98 13.03
N GLY A 156 3.92 23.10 12.33
CA GLY A 156 3.03 24.25 12.41
C GLY A 156 1.57 23.88 12.16
N LEU A 157 1.28 23.09 11.12
CA LEU A 157 -0.09 22.70 10.77
C LEU A 157 -0.75 21.77 11.79
N TYR A 158 0.01 20.88 12.41
CA TYR A 158 -0.51 20.08 13.52
C TYR A 158 -0.88 21.00 14.69
N ASN A 159 0.01 21.90 15.09
CA ASN A 159 -0.27 22.84 16.18
C ASN A 159 -1.47 23.72 15.84
N LEU A 160 -1.56 24.21 14.60
CA LEU A 160 -2.69 24.95 14.05
C LEU A 160 -4.01 24.18 14.24
N TYR A 161 -4.06 22.94 13.76
CA TYR A 161 -5.27 22.10 13.82
C TYR A 161 -5.82 21.96 15.24
N TYR A 162 -4.93 21.68 16.21
CA TYR A 162 -5.33 21.54 17.60
C TYR A 162 -5.66 22.87 18.27
N TYR A 163 -4.92 23.92 17.94
CA TYR A 163 -5.07 25.26 18.49
C TYR A 163 -6.43 25.88 18.14
N PHE A 164 -6.84 25.85 16.87
CA PHE A 164 -8.11 26.44 16.42
C PHE A 164 -9.32 25.53 16.60
N HIS A 165 -9.12 24.30 17.11
CA HIS A 165 -10.17 23.30 17.20
C HIS A 165 -10.97 23.16 15.90
N ILE A 166 -10.26 22.96 14.78
CA ILE A 166 -10.84 22.92 13.43
C ILE A 166 -11.81 21.73 13.33
N ARG A 167 -13.07 22.00 13.69
CA ARG A 167 -14.19 21.04 13.69
C ARG A 167 -15.34 21.50 12.78
N THR A 168 -15.42 22.80 12.47
CA THR A 168 -16.45 23.31 11.56
C THR A 168 -16.09 22.98 10.11
N MET A 169 -17.10 22.63 9.30
CA MET A 169 -16.90 22.20 7.91
C MET A 169 -16.17 23.26 7.06
N ASN A 170 -16.52 24.55 7.21
CA ASN A 170 -15.91 25.63 6.42
C ASN A 170 -14.42 25.85 6.72
N LEU A 171 -13.99 25.72 7.98
CA LEU A 171 -12.57 25.83 8.34
C LEU A 171 -11.79 24.58 7.92
N THR A 172 -12.45 23.42 7.91
CA THR A 172 -11.85 22.15 7.51
C THR A 172 -11.35 22.17 6.07
N GLN A 173 -12.17 22.61 5.12
CA GLN A 173 -11.77 22.64 3.72
C GLN A 173 -10.59 23.59 3.47
N LYS A 174 -10.65 24.78 4.08
CA LYS A 174 -9.55 25.76 4.00
C LYS A 174 -8.27 25.21 4.64
N PHE A 175 -8.39 24.53 5.78
CA PHE A 175 -7.26 23.89 6.44
C PHE A 175 -6.62 22.81 5.55
N LEU A 176 -7.41 21.91 4.96
CA LEU A 176 -6.89 20.87 4.07
C LEU A 176 -6.22 21.46 2.82
N SER A 177 -6.78 22.54 2.26
CA SER A 177 -6.15 23.26 1.14
C SER A 177 -4.78 23.84 1.52
N ILE A 178 -4.63 24.39 2.73
CA ILE A 178 -3.33 24.85 3.23
C ILE A 178 -2.40 23.66 3.48
N CYS A 179 -2.90 22.55 4.01
CA CYS A 179 -2.10 21.34 4.17
C CYS A 179 -1.49 20.89 2.85
N GLU A 180 -2.30 20.79 1.80
CA GLU A 180 -1.84 20.43 0.46
C GLU A 180 -0.78 21.42 -0.04
N SER A 181 -1.05 22.72 0.03
CA SER A 181 -0.10 23.76 -0.38
C SER A 181 1.26 23.68 0.34
N ILE A 182 1.25 23.46 1.66
CA ILE A 182 2.47 23.36 2.47
C ILE A 182 3.23 22.07 2.19
N TYR A 183 2.54 20.94 2.11
CA TYR A 183 3.17 19.63 1.92
C TYR A 183 3.56 19.36 0.45
N GLU A 184 3.16 20.23 -0.48
CA GLU A 184 3.62 20.28 -1.88
C GLU A 184 4.90 21.12 -2.08
N ILE A 185 5.75 21.25 -1.05
CA ILE A 185 7.08 21.89 -1.10
C ILE A 185 8.01 21.38 -2.22
N ASP A 186 8.74 22.23 -2.93
CA ASP A 186 9.63 21.78 -4.02
C ASP A 186 10.70 20.76 -3.54
N LEU A 187 10.99 19.76 -4.37
CA LEU A 187 12.09 18.81 -4.15
C LEU A 187 13.44 19.50 -3.93
N VAL A 188 13.67 20.65 -4.59
CA VAL A 188 14.88 21.47 -4.42
C VAL A 188 15.06 21.96 -2.97
N LYS A 189 13.96 22.08 -2.21
CA LYS A 189 13.99 22.51 -0.80
C LYS A 189 14.13 21.36 0.20
N LYS A 190 14.27 20.11 -0.26
CA LYS A 190 14.47 18.92 0.59
C LYS A 190 15.56 19.14 1.64
N SER A 191 16.71 19.71 1.25
CA SER A 191 17.87 19.94 2.14
C SER A 191 17.61 20.96 3.26
N SER A 192 16.56 21.78 3.14
CA SER A 192 16.16 22.76 4.16
C SER A 192 15.27 22.13 5.25
N LEU A 193 14.78 20.91 5.03
CA LEU A 193 14.02 20.17 6.02
C LEU A 193 14.97 19.47 6.98
N CYS A 194 14.60 19.43 8.27
CA CYS A 194 15.38 18.77 9.31
C CYS A 194 14.81 17.37 9.59
N PRO A 195 15.47 16.27 9.17
CA PRO A 195 14.95 14.91 9.33
C PRO A 195 14.62 14.55 10.78
N LEU A 196 15.44 15.01 11.74
CA LEU A 196 15.21 14.78 13.17
C LEU A 196 13.92 15.42 13.67
N ARG A 197 13.64 16.67 13.26
CA ARG A 197 12.41 17.38 13.64
C ARG A 197 11.19 16.80 12.93
N LEU A 198 11.34 16.41 11.66
CA LEU A 198 10.31 15.70 10.91
C LEU A 198 9.92 14.38 11.57
N GLY A 199 10.89 13.53 11.94
CA GLY A 199 10.62 12.26 12.62
C GLY A 199 9.85 12.46 13.93
N ARG A 200 10.22 13.45 14.75
CA ARG A 200 9.47 13.81 15.97
C ARG A 200 8.05 14.25 15.66
N SER A 201 7.87 15.09 14.64
CA SER A 201 6.58 15.63 14.22
C SER A 201 5.65 14.53 13.72
N VAL A 202 6.14 13.63 12.89
CA VAL A 202 5.39 12.47 12.37
C VAL A 202 4.90 11.58 13.52
N ASN A 203 5.77 11.26 14.47
CA ASN A 203 5.38 10.44 15.63
C ASN A 203 4.30 11.12 16.49
N ILE A 204 4.38 12.44 16.67
CA ILE A 204 3.34 13.21 17.37
C ILE A 204 2.01 13.12 16.62
N ILE A 205 2.05 13.29 15.28
CA ILE A 205 0.86 13.21 14.42
C ILE A 205 0.25 11.81 14.55
N LEU A 206 1.00 10.74 14.27
CA LEU A 206 0.54 9.35 14.34
C LEU A 206 -0.15 9.02 15.67
N LYS A 207 0.52 9.35 16.79
CA LYS A 207 -0.01 9.09 18.15
C LYS A 207 -1.32 9.81 18.43
N LYS A 208 -1.60 10.93 17.74
CA LYS A 208 -2.75 11.80 17.98
C LYS A 208 -3.85 11.64 16.92
N THR A 209 -3.52 11.07 15.77
CA THR A 209 -4.45 10.73 14.69
C THR A 209 -4.94 9.29 14.73
N TRP A 210 -4.59 8.52 15.78
CA TRP A 210 -4.96 7.11 15.97
C TRP A 210 -6.46 6.79 15.89
N HIS A 211 -7.35 7.77 16.10
CA HIS A 211 -8.78 7.62 15.86
C HIS A 211 -9.17 8.25 14.51
N PRO A 212 -9.05 7.54 13.37
CA PRO A 212 -9.34 8.06 12.04
C PRO A 212 -10.83 8.20 11.73
N LEU A 213 -11.73 7.92 12.68
CA LEU A 213 -13.14 8.33 12.58
C LEU A 213 -13.29 9.84 12.31
N HIS A 214 -12.25 10.63 12.60
CA HIS A 214 -12.13 11.98 12.09
C HIS A 214 -11.39 12.00 10.75
N GLU A 215 -12.14 11.90 9.65
CA GLU A 215 -11.66 11.94 8.25
C GLU A 215 -10.57 12.99 8.01
N ILE A 216 -10.72 14.18 8.59
CA ILE A 216 -9.79 15.31 8.48
C ILE A 216 -8.39 14.97 8.99
N ARG A 217 -8.30 14.27 10.13
CA ARG A 217 -7.02 13.87 10.72
C ARG A 217 -6.34 12.82 9.86
N GLY A 218 -7.12 11.92 9.27
CA GLY A 218 -6.66 10.97 8.27
C GLY A 218 -6.02 11.65 7.07
N LYS A 219 -6.77 12.57 6.44
CA LYS A 219 -6.28 13.34 5.29
C LYS A 219 -5.03 14.17 5.61
N PHE A 220 -4.99 14.80 6.79
CA PHE A 220 -3.81 15.55 7.25
C PHE A 220 -2.58 14.65 7.43
N CYS A 221 -2.73 13.53 8.13
CA CYS A 221 -1.65 12.56 8.30
C CYS A 221 -1.14 12.06 6.93
N LEU A 222 -2.06 11.71 6.03
CA LEU A 222 -1.71 11.26 4.70
C LEU A 222 -1.03 12.34 3.85
N ALA A 223 -1.40 13.62 3.98
CA ALA A 223 -0.71 14.72 3.31
C ALA A 223 0.77 14.83 3.75
N VAL A 224 1.05 14.62 5.05
CA VAL A 224 2.42 14.57 5.59
C VAL A 224 3.19 13.41 4.99
N PHE A 225 2.63 12.19 4.99
CA PHE A 225 3.30 11.04 4.40
C PHE A 225 3.45 11.13 2.87
N LYS A 226 2.50 11.76 2.16
CA LYS A 226 2.63 12.08 0.73
C LYS A 226 3.84 12.99 0.47
N MET A 227 4.05 14.02 1.31
CA MET A 227 5.27 14.84 1.23
C MET A 227 6.52 14.00 1.45
N LEU A 228 6.57 13.21 2.52
CA LEU A 228 7.74 12.40 2.86
C LEU A 228 8.10 11.43 1.74
N TYR A 229 7.10 10.77 1.15
CA TYR A 229 7.28 9.92 -0.02
C TYR A 229 7.84 10.70 -1.22
N ARG A 230 7.21 11.82 -1.59
CA ARG A 230 7.62 12.63 -2.75
C ARG A 230 9.05 13.16 -2.62
N LEU A 231 9.46 13.53 -1.40
CA LEU A 231 10.80 14.03 -1.11
C LEU A 231 11.82 12.90 -0.85
N ARG A 232 11.42 11.62 -0.93
CA ARG A 232 12.25 10.45 -0.60
C ARG A 232 12.87 10.57 0.80
N LEU A 233 12.05 10.96 1.78
CA LEU A 233 12.44 11.15 3.18
C LEU A 233 11.98 10.00 4.07
N LEU A 234 11.16 9.06 3.57
CA LEU A 234 10.64 7.95 4.37
C LEU A 234 11.77 7.11 4.98
N ASP A 235 12.88 6.88 4.26
CA ASP A 235 14.04 6.16 4.79
C ASP A 235 15.06 7.09 5.51
N GLU A 236 14.84 8.41 5.49
CA GLU A 236 15.71 9.39 6.17
C GLU A 236 15.24 9.77 7.57
N ILE A 237 14.00 9.42 7.92
CA ILE A 237 13.42 9.68 9.24
C ILE A 237 13.06 8.37 9.92
N LYS A 238 13.10 8.35 11.26
CA LYS A 238 12.58 7.23 12.05
C LYS A 238 11.18 7.56 12.58
N PHE A 239 10.22 6.68 12.34
CA PHE A 239 8.88 6.80 12.91
C PHE A 239 8.38 5.43 13.39
N ASP A 240 7.33 5.47 14.20
CA ASP A 240 6.66 4.28 14.70
C ASP A 240 5.83 3.63 13.58
N ILE A 241 6.41 2.59 12.99
CA ILE A 241 5.85 1.94 11.81
C ILE A 241 4.58 1.16 12.12
N ASP A 242 4.50 0.56 13.31
CA ASP A 242 3.30 -0.14 13.79
C ASP A 242 2.15 0.87 13.93
N ASN A 243 2.42 2.03 14.53
CA ASN A 243 1.43 3.08 14.63
C ASN A 243 0.93 3.59 13.27
N PHE A 244 1.81 3.62 12.26
CA PHE A 244 1.42 3.93 10.88
C PHE A 244 0.62 2.79 10.22
N PHE A 245 0.93 1.52 10.51
CA PHE A 245 0.15 0.38 10.07
C PHE A 245 -1.27 0.42 10.60
N TYR A 246 -1.46 0.59 11.90
CA TYR A 246 -2.79 0.68 12.50
C TYR A 246 -3.55 1.93 12.05
N PHE A 247 -2.87 3.06 11.85
CA PHE A 247 -3.45 4.23 11.19
C PHE A 247 -3.98 3.87 9.80
N THR A 248 -3.18 3.18 8.99
CA THR A 248 -3.55 2.74 7.64
C THR A 248 -4.76 1.80 7.71
N MET A 249 -4.73 0.82 8.60
CA MET A 249 -5.80 -0.15 8.80
C MET A 249 -7.14 0.54 9.03
N ALA A 250 -7.19 1.45 10.02
CA ALA A 250 -8.41 2.12 10.40
C ALA A 250 -8.84 3.17 9.34
N PHE A 251 -7.89 3.77 8.60
CA PHE A 251 -8.18 4.65 7.47
C PHE A 251 -8.79 3.89 6.28
N VAL A 252 -8.19 2.76 5.87
CA VAL A 252 -8.69 1.89 4.80
C VAL A 252 -10.07 1.35 5.15
N THR A 253 -10.26 0.85 6.37
CA THR A 253 -11.56 0.36 6.85
C THR A 253 -12.63 1.43 6.68
N CYS A 254 -12.36 2.67 7.11
CA CYS A 254 -13.29 3.78 6.96
C CYS A 254 -13.62 4.09 5.49
N HIS A 255 -12.61 4.12 4.61
CA HIS A 255 -12.81 4.42 3.18
C HIS A 255 -13.55 3.34 2.42
N VAL A 256 -13.26 2.07 2.70
CA VAL A 256 -13.87 0.92 2.05
C VAL A 256 -15.37 0.86 2.36
N TYR A 257 -15.78 1.14 3.60
CA TYR A 257 -17.20 1.17 3.96
C TYR A 257 -17.97 2.36 3.41
N ILE A 258 -17.31 3.51 3.20
CA ILE A 258 -17.98 4.76 2.77
C ILE A 258 -17.92 4.92 1.22
N CYS A 259 -17.23 4.03 0.50
CA CYS A 259 -17.05 4.10 -0.96
C CYS A 259 -16.48 5.44 -1.46
N GLN A 260 -15.62 6.08 -0.67
CA GLN A 260 -15.11 7.43 -0.96
C GLN A 260 -13.67 7.42 -1.49
N ASP A 261 -13.44 8.27 -2.49
CA ASP A 261 -12.17 8.69 -3.10
C ASP A 261 -11.00 7.68 -3.02
N THR A 262 -10.82 6.92 -4.09
CA THR A 262 -9.73 5.94 -4.22
C THR A 262 -8.35 6.57 -4.42
N MET A 263 -8.21 7.90 -4.55
CA MET A 263 -6.91 8.56 -4.74
C MET A 263 -6.00 8.42 -3.52
N PHE A 264 -6.56 8.41 -2.30
CA PHE A 264 -5.78 8.24 -1.08
C PHE A 264 -5.14 6.85 -0.99
N ILE A 265 -5.86 5.81 -1.43
CA ILE A 265 -5.34 4.43 -1.46
C ILE A 265 -4.15 4.31 -2.41
N ILE A 266 -4.12 5.04 -3.53
CA ILE A 266 -2.96 5.07 -4.42
C ILE A 266 -1.72 5.62 -3.69
N TYR A 267 -1.88 6.69 -2.91
CA TYR A 267 -0.77 7.25 -2.15
C TYR A 267 -0.31 6.28 -1.05
N LEU A 268 -1.24 5.64 -0.33
CA LEU A 268 -0.90 4.61 0.64
C LEU A 268 -0.14 3.44 0.00
N SER A 269 -0.58 2.96 -1.16
CA SER A 269 0.14 1.92 -1.92
C SER A 269 1.59 2.33 -2.22
N LYS A 270 1.81 3.58 -2.65
CA LYS A 270 3.16 4.11 -2.90
C LYS A 270 3.99 4.23 -1.63
N ILE A 271 3.42 4.76 -0.54
CA ILE A 271 4.09 4.92 0.75
C ILE A 271 4.50 3.56 1.31
N TRP A 272 3.59 2.59 1.35
CA TRP A 272 3.88 1.23 1.84
C TRP A 272 4.93 0.52 1.00
N THR A 273 4.95 0.73 -0.31
CA THR A 273 6.01 0.16 -1.15
C THR A 273 7.38 0.73 -0.83
N GLU A 274 7.47 2.03 -0.55
CA GLU A 274 8.75 2.65 -0.16
C GLU A 274 9.20 2.15 1.22
N ILE A 275 8.27 2.01 2.17
CA ILE A 275 8.54 1.46 3.51
C ILE A 275 9.05 0.03 3.43
N LEU A 276 8.38 -0.84 2.64
CA LEU A 276 8.75 -2.25 2.51
C LEU A 276 10.11 -2.46 1.82
N ASN A 277 10.53 -1.52 0.96
CA ASN A 277 11.88 -1.53 0.38
C ASN A 277 12.90 -0.75 1.22
N GLY A 278 12.45 -0.07 2.27
CA GLY A 278 13.26 0.81 3.10
C GLY A 278 14.10 0.04 4.10
N SER A 279 15.29 0.56 4.39
CA SER A 279 16.24 -0.05 5.32
C SER A 279 16.05 0.41 6.77
N ARG A 280 15.45 1.59 6.97
CA ARG A 280 15.41 2.27 8.27
C ARG A 280 14.13 2.01 9.06
N ASN A 281 13.00 1.97 8.36
CA ASN A 281 11.70 1.66 8.95
C ASN A 281 11.25 0.30 8.44
N THR A 282 11.99 -0.74 8.84
CA THR A 282 11.73 -2.12 8.46
C THR A 282 10.35 -2.53 8.96
N PHE A 283 9.51 -3.02 8.06
CA PHE A 283 8.20 -3.57 8.38
C PHE A 283 8.12 -4.99 7.83
N GLN A 284 7.91 -5.95 8.71
CA GLN A 284 7.71 -7.34 8.33
C GLN A 284 6.23 -7.73 8.47
N LEU A 285 5.76 -8.54 7.53
CA LEU A 285 4.42 -9.11 7.54
C LEU A 285 4.45 -10.34 8.44
N THR A 286 4.07 -10.13 9.69
CA THR A 286 4.13 -11.12 10.77
C THR A 286 2.78 -11.74 11.13
N CYS A 287 1.67 -11.19 10.60
CA CYS A 287 0.33 -11.67 10.90
C CYS A 287 -0.65 -11.50 9.73
N GLU A 288 -1.82 -12.15 9.86
CA GLU A 288 -2.89 -12.15 8.87
C GLU A 288 -3.41 -10.73 8.58
N GLU A 289 -3.52 -9.88 9.61
CA GLU A 289 -3.95 -8.49 9.46
C GLU A 289 -2.99 -7.69 8.58
N HIS A 290 -1.68 -7.85 8.77
CA HIS A 290 -0.67 -7.17 7.94
C HIS A 290 -0.85 -7.52 6.46
N LEU A 291 -0.96 -8.82 6.18
CA LEU A 291 -1.10 -9.34 4.83
C LEU A 291 -2.38 -8.82 4.16
N ILE A 292 -3.51 -8.83 4.86
CA ILE A 292 -4.82 -8.47 4.30
C ILE A 292 -4.95 -6.98 4.01
N PHE A 293 -4.53 -6.12 4.94
CA PHE A 293 -4.67 -4.68 4.73
C PHE A 293 -3.73 -4.19 3.63
N LEU A 294 -2.50 -4.69 3.57
CA LEU A 294 -1.59 -4.33 2.49
C LEU A 294 -2.00 -4.93 1.15
N SER A 295 -2.46 -6.18 1.11
CA SER A 295 -2.96 -6.80 -0.13
C SER A 295 -4.16 -6.02 -0.66
N GLY A 296 -5.12 -5.64 0.18
CA GLY A 296 -6.27 -4.82 -0.20
C GLY A 296 -5.87 -3.46 -0.80
N ILE A 297 -4.95 -2.73 -0.16
CA ILE A 297 -4.41 -1.46 -0.68
C ILE A 297 -3.78 -1.65 -2.07
N PHE A 298 -2.97 -2.70 -2.22
CA PHE A 298 -2.28 -2.98 -3.48
C PHE A 298 -3.24 -3.45 -4.58
N CYS A 299 -4.28 -4.21 -4.24
CA CYS A 299 -5.32 -4.62 -5.17
C CYS A 299 -6.07 -3.41 -5.75
N ILE A 300 -6.47 -2.45 -4.90
CA ILE A 300 -7.16 -1.23 -5.34
C ILE A 300 -6.28 -0.42 -6.30
N ASP A 301 -5.00 -0.20 -5.95
CA ASP A 301 -4.06 0.53 -6.82
C ASP A 301 -3.78 -0.21 -8.14
N LEU A 302 -3.62 -1.53 -8.10
CA LEU A 302 -3.38 -2.35 -9.29
C LEU A 302 -4.62 -2.37 -10.22
N SER A 303 -5.81 -2.57 -9.66
CA SER A 303 -7.08 -2.50 -10.39
C SER A 303 -7.22 -1.16 -11.14
N ARG A 304 -6.97 -0.04 -10.45
CA ARG A 304 -7.02 1.29 -11.08
C ARG A 304 -6.01 1.45 -12.22
N LYS A 305 -4.80 0.91 -12.07
CA LYS A 305 -3.77 0.95 -13.12
C LYS A 305 -4.18 0.12 -14.34
N LEU A 306 -4.66 -1.11 -14.13
CA LEU A 306 -5.19 -1.96 -15.20
C LEU A 306 -6.32 -1.26 -15.95
N MET A 307 -7.25 -0.64 -15.23
CA MET A 307 -8.36 0.11 -15.85
C MET A 307 -7.91 1.39 -16.57
N THR A 308 -6.85 2.04 -16.10
CA THR A 308 -6.26 3.21 -16.78
C THR A 308 -5.63 2.80 -18.10
N VAL A 309 -4.86 1.70 -18.10
CA VAL A 309 -4.31 1.11 -19.31
C VAL A 309 -5.44 0.67 -20.25
N TYR A 310 -6.45 -0.06 -19.76
CA TYR A 310 -7.67 -0.41 -20.51
C TYR A 310 -8.34 0.77 -21.22
N ARG A 311 -8.38 1.95 -20.59
CA ARG A 311 -8.94 3.17 -21.20
C ARG A 311 -8.02 3.83 -22.24
N GLY A 312 -6.88 3.22 -22.57
CA GLY A 312 -5.91 3.70 -23.56
C GLY A 312 -4.86 4.65 -22.98
N SER A 313 -4.71 4.74 -21.66
CA SER A 313 -3.73 5.63 -21.04
C SER A 313 -2.52 4.83 -20.52
N GLY A 314 -1.42 4.88 -21.28
CA GLY A 314 -0.14 4.26 -20.94
C GLY A 314 -0.06 2.75 -21.17
N LYS A 315 1.03 2.14 -20.68
CA LYS A 315 1.29 0.70 -20.71
C LYS A 315 1.44 0.15 -19.28
N LEU A 316 1.12 -1.12 -19.08
CA LEU A 316 1.39 -1.80 -17.81
C LEU A 316 2.85 -2.25 -17.80
N GLU A 317 3.75 -1.49 -17.19
CA GLU A 317 5.14 -1.95 -17.01
C GLU A 317 5.33 -2.58 -15.63
N LEU A 318 5.78 -3.84 -15.51
CA LEU A 318 5.99 -4.49 -14.20
C LEU A 318 7.37 -4.17 -13.61
N THR A 319 7.52 -2.97 -13.06
CA THR A 319 8.68 -2.59 -12.23
C THR A 319 8.84 -3.51 -11.02
N LYS A 320 10.05 -3.64 -10.46
CA LYS A 320 10.34 -4.33 -9.17
C LYS A 320 9.30 -4.05 -8.08
N ASN A 321 8.95 -2.79 -7.88
CA ASN A 321 7.95 -2.36 -6.88
C ASN A 321 6.53 -2.88 -7.16
N LYS A 322 6.15 -3.03 -8.43
CA LYS A 322 4.85 -3.62 -8.81
C LYS A 322 4.88 -5.14 -8.64
N LYS A 323 5.99 -5.78 -8.99
CA LYS A 323 6.21 -7.22 -8.74
C LYS A 323 6.06 -7.49 -7.24
N LEU A 324 6.72 -6.73 -6.37
CA LEU A 324 6.60 -6.86 -4.92
C LEU A 324 5.13 -6.79 -4.43
N ARG A 325 4.38 -5.78 -4.89
CA ARG A 325 2.95 -5.65 -4.54
C ARG A 325 2.16 -6.87 -4.97
N MET A 326 2.42 -7.37 -6.17
CA MET A 326 1.82 -8.61 -6.67
C MET A 326 2.19 -9.79 -5.76
N TYR A 327 3.45 -9.98 -5.37
CA TYR A 327 3.81 -11.05 -4.44
C TYR A 327 3.02 -11.02 -3.11
N ILE A 328 2.79 -9.83 -2.54
CA ILE A 328 1.97 -9.66 -1.33
C ILE A 328 0.50 -10.01 -1.58
N ILE A 329 -0.06 -9.60 -2.73
CA ILE A 329 -1.40 -10.00 -3.14
C ILE A 329 -1.49 -11.53 -3.32
N TYR A 330 -0.48 -12.13 -3.95
CA TYR A 330 -0.43 -13.57 -4.19
C TYR A 330 -0.38 -14.39 -2.91
N LEU A 331 0.47 -14.02 -1.94
CA LEU A 331 0.48 -14.68 -0.64
C LEU A 331 -0.87 -14.51 0.06
N SER A 332 -1.52 -13.34 -0.08
CA SER A 332 -2.88 -13.13 0.44
C SER A 332 -3.90 -14.06 -0.23
N LEU A 333 -3.77 -14.37 -1.52
CA LEU A 333 -4.64 -15.33 -2.23
C LEU A 333 -4.36 -16.78 -1.80
N ILE A 334 -3.11 -17.11 -1.48
CA ILE A 334 -2.73 -18.43 -0.95
C ILE A 334 -3.30 -18.62 0.46
N GLY A 335 -3.10 -17.64 1.34
CA GLY A 335 -3.62 -17.67 2.71
C GLY A 335 -5.14 -17.46 2.79
N TYR A 336 -5.80 -16.95 1.75
CA TYR A 336 -7.22 -16.61 1.77
C TYR A 336 -8.14 -17.69 2.35
N PRO A 337 -8.01 -18.99 2.01
CA PRO A 337 -8.86 -20.02 2.59
C PRO A 337 -8.77 -20.06 4.12
N VAL A 338 -7.58 -19.87 4.71
CA VAL A 338 -7.37 -19.97 6.16
C VAL A 338 -7.67 -18.66 6.89
N MET A 339 -7.92 -17.58 6.16
CA MET A 339 -8.27 -16.27 6.73
C MET A 339 -9.67 -16.27 7.32
N ASN A 340 -9.90 -15.44 8.35
CA ASN A 340 -11.23 -15.30 8.94
C ASN A 340 -12.15 -14.48 8.02
N HIS A 341 -12.90 -15.16 7.14
CA HIS A 341 -13.80 -14.54 6.17
C HIS A 341 -14.85 -13.62 6.80
N GLN A 342 -15.37 -13.95 7.99
CA GLN A 342 -16.42 -13.16 8.64
C GLN A 342 -15.96 -11.73 8.96
N LYS A 343 -14.68 -11.55 9.28
CA LYS A 343 -14.14 -10.23 9.64
C LYS A 343 -13.77 -9.38 8.42
N LYS A 344 -13.71 -9.98 7.22
CA LYS A 344 -12.93 -9.44 6.10
C LYS A 344 -13.63 -9.57 4.75
N THR A 345 -14.97 -9.53 4.75
CA THR A 345 -15.80 -9.56 3.52
C THR A 345 -15.40 -8.50 2.50
N TRP A 346 -14.93 -7.34 2.97
CA TRP A 346 -14.49 -6.27 2.07
C TRP A 346 -13.27 -6.64 1.22
N LEU A 347 -12.40 -7.55 1.68
CA LEU A 347 -11.26 -8.01 0.89
C LEU A 347 -11.74 -8.80 -0.33
N TYR A 348 -12.79 -9.61 -0.18
CA TYR A 348 -13.43 -10.33 -1.27
C TYR A 348 -13.90 -9.38 -2.38
N ASP A 349 -14.57 -8.28 -2.00
CA ASP A 349 -15.05 -7.27 -2.96
C ASP A 349 -13.89 -6.60 -3.71
N VAL A 350 -12.80 -6.28 -3.00
CA VAL A 350 -11.59 -5.70 -3.58
C VAL A 350 -10.89 -6.67 -4.53
N LEU A 351 -10.79 -7.95 -4.17
CA LEU A 351 -10.21 -8.97 -5.03
C LEU A 351 -11.07 -9.22 -6.28
N ASN A 352 -12.39 -9.24 -6.15
CA ASN A 352 -13.33 -9.30 -7.28
C ASN A 352 -13.14 -8.12 -8.24
N GLN A 353 -12.98 -6.91 -7.70
CA GLN A 353 -12.71 -5.73 -8.52
C GLN A 353 -11.38 -5.85 -9.27
N LEU A 354 -10.35 -6.42 -8.64
CA LEU A 354 -9.08 -6.70 -9.28
C LEU A 354 -9.23 -7.73 -10.42
N ILE A 355 -9.95 -8.83 -10.20
CA ILE A 355 -10.25 -9.84 -11.23
C ILE A 355 -10.98 -9.22 -12.42
N PHE A 356 -12.02 -8.42 -12.16
CA PHE A 356 -12.73 -7.69 -13.22
C PHE A 356 -11.78 -6.80 -14.03
N SER A 357 -10.83 -6.15 -13.37
CA SER A 357 -9.85 -5.28 -14.03
C SER A 357 -8.84 -6.08 -14.87
N PHE A 358 -8.42 -7.25 -14.40
CA PHE A 358 -7.60 -8.18 -15.18
C PHE A 358 -8.34 -8.70 -16.41
N ARG A 359 -9.62 -9.11 -16.27
CA ARG A 359 -10.46 -9.52 -17.41
C ARG A 359 -10.45 -8.47 -18.51
N LYS A 360 -10.76 -7.22 -18.16
CA LYS A 360 -10.76 -6.10 -19.12
C LYS A 360 -9.39 -5.83 -19.74
N TYR A 361 -8.34 -5.99 -18.96
CA TYR A 361 -6.99 -5.86 -19.47
C TYR A 361 -6.63 -6.97 -20.47
N LEU A 362 -6.88 -8.24 -20.14
CA LEU A 362 -6.57 -9.41 -20.97
C LEU A 362 -7.43 -9.49 -22.24
N GLU A 363 -8.71 -9.07 -22.17
CA GLU A 363 -9.58 -8.95 -23.35
C GLU A 363 -9.04 -7.98 -24.40
N LYS A 364 -8.36 -6.90 -23.97
CA LYS A 364 -7.96 -5.79 -24.84
C LYS A 364 -6.50 -5.85 -25.29
N TYR A 365 -5.60 -6.35 -24.45
CA TYR A 365 -4.15 -6.30 -24.69
C TYR A 365 -3.56 -7.68 -24.91
N ALA A 366 -2.72 -7.79 -25.94
CA ALA A 366 -1.89 -8.96 -26.11
C ALA A 366 -0.79 -8.99 -25.03
N LEU A 367 -0.64 -10.13 -24.37
CA LEU A 367 0.46 -10.36 -23.41
C LEU A 367 1.84 -10.29 -24.05
N LYS A 368 1.92 -10.38 -25.38
CA LYS A 368 3.16 -10.41 -26.17
C LYS A 368 4.06 -9.18 -25.99
N ASP A 369 3.52 -8.06 -25.50
CA ASP A 369 4.29 -6.84 -25.24
C ASP A 369 5.13 -6.90 -23.95
N HIS A 370 4.98 -7.96 -23.14
CA HIS A 370 5.68 -8.17 -21.87
C HIS A 370 6.75 -9.24 -22.01
N THR A 371 7.75 -9.23 -21.11
CA THR A 371 8.68 -10.37 -20.97
C THR A 371 7.92 -11.62 -20.53
N ILE A 372 8.45 -12.82 -20.80
CA ILE A 372 7.74 -14.07 -20.49
C ILE A 372 7.51 -14.21 -18.97
N GLU A 373 8.44 -13.69 -18.16
CA GLU A 373 8.38 -13.57 -16.70
C GLU A 373 7.18 -12.72 -16.27
N ASP A 374 7.02 -11.56 -16.90
CA ASP A 374 5.95 -10.60 -16.60
C ASP A 374 4.59 -11.16 -17.04
N GLN A 375 4.53 -11.80 -18.20
CA GLN A 375 3.33 -12.52 -18.66
C GLN A 375 2.93 -13.60 -17.66
N PHE A 376 3.89 -14.42 -17.22
CA PHE A 376 3.65 -15.48 -16.24
C PHE A 376 3.14 -14.91 -14.92
N LEU A 377 3.75 -13.84 -14.41
CA LEU A 377 3.32 -13.21 -13.15
C LEU A 377 1.88 -12.69 -13.21
N ILE A 378 1.49 -12.07 -14.34
CA ILE A 378 0.14 -11.59 -14.61
C ILE A 378 -0.85 -12.76 -14.67
N ILE A 379 -0.58 -13.77 -15.51
CA ILE A 379 -1.48 -14.90 -15.72
C ILE A 379 -1.64 -15.72 -14.44
N ARG A 380 -0.55 -15.98 -13.73
CA ARG A 380 -0.59 -16.67 -12.45
C ARG A 380 -1.48 -15.95 -11.44
N HIS A 381 -1.33 -14.63 -11.32
CA HIS A 381 -2.18 -13.84 -10.43
C HIS A 381 -3.64 -13.99 -10.80
N TYR A 382 -3.94 -13.88 -12.09
CA TYR A 382 -5.29 -13.93 -12.60
C TYR A 382 -5.93 -15.30 -12.31
N ILE A 383 -5.28 -16.40 -12.70
CA ILE A 383 -5.77 -17.76 -12.45
C ILE A 383 -5.90 -18.02 -10.95
N LYS A 384 -4.88 -17.68 -10.15
CA LYS A 384 -4.94 -17.88 -8.69
C LYS A 384 -6.11 -17.12 -8.07
N SER A 385 -6.37 -15.90 -8.52
CA SER A 385 -7.52 -15.10 -8.06
C SER A 385 -8.85 -15.78 -8.39
N LEU A 386 -8.99 -16.35 -9.60
CA LEU A 386 -10.20 -17.08 -10.00
C LEU A 386 -10.41 -18.33 -9.13
N VAL A 387 -9.37 -19.15 -8.98
CA VAL A 387 -9.43 -20.40 -8.19
C VAL A 387 -9.71 -20.11 -6.72
N THR A 388 -9.01 -19.15 -6.11
CA THR A 388 -9.17 -18.80 -4.69
C THR A 388 -10.57 -18.28 -4.38
N LEU A 389 -11.19 -17.55 -5.30
CA LEU A 389 -12.52 -16.95 -5.12
C LEU A 389 -13.65 -17.78 -5.72
N ASP A 390 -13.35 -18.98 -6.24
CA ASP A 390 -14.30 -19.87 -6.89
C ASP A 390 -15.10 -19.19 -8.02
N ILE A 391 -14.38 -18.47 -8.90
CA ILE A 391 -14.97 -17.76 -10.03
C ILE A 391 -14.75 -18.55 -11.31
N GLN A 392 -15.84 -18.90 -11.96
CA GLN A 392 -15.82 -19.62 -13.23
C GLN A 392 -15.06 -18.86 -14.33
N ILE A 393 -14.21 -19.58 -15.04
CA ILE A 393 -13.48 -19.09 -16.21
C ILE A 393 -14.41 -19.03 -17.41
N SER A 394 -14.51 -17.86 -18.06
CA SER A 394 -15.31 -17.75 -19.28
C SER A 394 -14.63 -18.44 -20.47
N TRP A 395 -15.40 -18.84 -21.49
CA TRP A 395 -14.83 -19.54 -22.65
C TRP A 395 -13.71 -18.75 -23.36
N GLY A 396 -13.89 -17.44 -23.53
CA GLY A 396 -12.87 -16.56 -24.11
C GLY A 396 -11.65 -16.37 -23.21
N GLU A 397 -11.82 -16.39 -21.88
CA GLU A 397 -10.70 -16.41 -20.95
C GLU A 397 -9.91 -17.72 -21.08
N ASN A 398 -10.60 -18.86 -21.15
CA ASN A 398 -9.97 -20.17 -21.28
C ASN A 398 -9.11 -20.27 -22.56
N GLU A 399 -9.54 -19.67 -23.66
CA GLU A 399 -8.75 -19.60 -24.90
C GLU A 399 -7.43 -18.83 -24.69
N ILE A 400 -7.50 -17.63 -24.08
CA ILE A 400 -6.32 -16.80 -23.77
C ILE A 400 -5.35 -17.55 -22.84
N LEU A 401 -5.88 -18.22 -21.82
CA LEU A 401 -5.09 -18.97 -20.84
C LEU A 401 -4.45 -20.21 -21.46
N THR A 402 -5.20 -20.94 -22.29
CA THR A 402 -4.69 -22.14 -22.99
C THR A 402 -3.57 -21.76 -23.96
N ASP A 403 -3.76 -20.72 -24.78
CA ASP A 403 -2.71 -20.21 -25.68
C ASP A 403 -1.44 -19.82 -24.91
N PHE A 404 -1.58 -19.17 -23.76
CA PHE A 404 -0.43 -18.82 -22.93
C PHE A 404 0.27 -20.06 -22.36
N VAL A 405 -0.48 -21.02 -21.81
CA VAL A 405 0.06 -22.28 -21.26
C VAL A 405 0.78 -23.11 -22.33
N GLU A 406 0.27 -23.13 -23.57
CA GLU A 406 0.93 -23.81 -24.68
C GLU A 406 2.22 -23.10 -25.11
N ARG A 407 2.22 -21.76 -25.14
CA ARG A 407 3.41 -20.96 -25.46
C ARG A 407 4.51 -21.10 -24.41
N ILE A 408 4.16 -21.11 -23.13
CA ILE A 408 5.15 -21.14 -22.04
C ILE A 408 5.89 -22.48 -21.94
N VAL A 409 5.27 -23.60 -22.37
CA VAL A 409 5.93 -24.93 -22.45
C VAL A 409 7.10 -24.94 -23.44
N LEU A 410 7.08 -24.05 -24.44
CA LEU A 410 8.16 -23.95 -25.43
C LEU A 410 9.47 -23.44 -24.83
N TYR A 411 9.43 -22.86 -23.62
CA TYR A 411 10.61 -22.41 -22.89
C TYR A 411 10.99 -23.49 -21.86
N PRO A 412 12.13 -24.17 -22.02
CA PRO A 412 12.49 -25.30 -21.17
C PRO A 412 12.49 -25.01 -19.66
N SER A 413 13.04 -23.87 -19.24
CA SER A 413 13.06 -23.43 -17.84
C SER A 413 11.66 -23.16 -17.26
N TYR A 414 10.64 -23.04 -18.11
CA TYR A 414 9.27 -22.74 -17.71
C TYR A 414 8.32 -23.93 -17.76
N LYS A 415 8.79 -25.14 -18.09
CA LYS A 415 7.93 -26.32 -18.16
C LYS A 415 7.20 -26.59 -16.83
N ILE A 416 7.90 -26.47 -15.70
CA ILE A 416 7.29 -26.69 -14.37
C ILE A 416 6.30 -25.58 -14.01
N HIS A 417 6.59 -24.35 -14.43
CA HIS A 417 5.70 -23.21 -14.30
C HIS A 417 4.41 -23.43 -15.10
N SER A 418 4.52 -24.02 -16.30
CA SER A 418 3.37 -24.42 -17.11
C SER A 418 2.54 -25.52 -16.44
N SER A 419 3.19 -26.57 -15.93
CA SER A 419 2.51 -27.62 -15.18
C SER A 419 1.78 -27.04 -13.97
N TYR A 420 2.37 -26.09 -13.25
CA TYR A 420 1.69 -25.40 -12.16
C TYR A 420 0.41 -24.66 -12.62
N LEU A 421 0.46 -23.87 -13.70
CA LEU A 421 -0.73 -23.19 -14.23
C LEU A 421 -1.79 -24.18 -14.73
N ALA A 422 -1.38 -25.24 -15.43
CA ALA A 422 -2.27 -26.30 -15.86
C ALA A 422 -2.92 -27.02 -14.68
N GLY A 423 -2.18 -27.20 -13.58
CA GLY A 423 -2.70 -27.76 -12.33
C GLY A 423 -3.76 -26.87 -11.70
N LEU A 424 -3.55 -25.55 -11.66
CA LEU A 424 -4.56 -24.60 -11.19
C LEU A 424 -5.85 -24.65 -12.04
N LEU A 425 -5.72 -24.74 -13.37
CA LEU A 425 -6.88 -24.83 -14.28
C LEU A 425 -7.60 -26.18 -14.17
N LEU A 426 -6.86 -27.27 -13.94
CA LEU A 426 -7.44 -28.60 -13.73
C LEU A 426 -8.21 -28.68 -12.41
N PHE A 427 -7.85 -27.85 -11.43
CA PHE A 427 -8.50 -27.81 -10.12
C PHE A 427 -9.98 -27.41 -10.21
N GLU A 428 -10.32 -26.42 -11.03
CA GLU A 428 -11.69 -25.94 -11.26
C GLU A 428 -12.60 -27.04 -11.82
N ILE A 429 -12.04 -27.95 -12.62
CA ILE A 429 -12.74 -29.04 -13.31
C ILE A 429 -13.00 -30.25 -12.38
N SER A 430 -12.48 -30.23 -11.14
CA SER A 430 -12.49 -31.43 -10.28
C SER A 430 -13.65 -31.48 -9.26
N ASP A 431 -14.46 -30.43 -9.11
CA ASP A 431 -15.64 -30.41 -8.20
C ASP A 431 -16.92 -30.96 -8.87
N ASP A 432 -16.74 -31.84 -9.85
CA ASP A 432 -17.75 -32.21 -10.82
C ASP A 432 -18.62 -33.40 -10.38
N SER A 433 -18.96 -33.46 -9.08
CA SER A 433 -20.05 -34.33 -8.58
C SER A 433 -21.37 -34.15 -9.33
N ILE A 434 -21.47 -33.08 -10.14
CA ILE A 434 -22.62 -32.64 -10.93
C ILE A 434 -22.60 -33.22 -12.36
N TYR A 435 -21.45 -33.60 -12.92
CA TYR A 435 -21.33 -33.97 -14.33
C TYR A 435 -21.24 -35.49 -14.50
N GLY A 436 -22.25 -36.08 -15.12
CA GLY A 436 -22.40 -37.54 -15.27
C GLY A 436 -21.28 -38.24 -16.05
N GLU A 437 -21.47 -39.55 -16.31
CA GLU A 437 -20.46 -40.45 -16.89
C GLU A 437 -19.76 -39.93 -18.16
N SER A 438 -20.45 -39.14 -19.00
CA SER A 438 -19.86 -38.57 -20.22
C SER A 438 -18.72 -37.57 -19.96
N TYR A 439 -18.74 -36.90 -18.82
CA TYR A 439 -17.71 -35.94 -18.45
C TYR A 439 -16.47 -36.64 -17.88
N PHE A 440 -16.64 -37.82 -17.28
CA PHE A 440 -15.57 -38.58 -16.67
C PHE A 440 -14.44 -38.92 -17.66
N THR A 441 -14.77 -39.30 -18.89
CA THR A 441 -13.76 -39.55 -19.94
C THR A 441 -12.96 -38.30 -20.28
N THR A 442 -13.63 -37.14 -20.35
CA THR A 442 -12.96 -35.86 -20.63
C THR A 442 -12.04 -35.45 -19.48
N LEU A 443 -12.47 -35.66 -18.23
CA LEU A 443 -11.66 -35.43 -17.04
C LEU A 443 -10.42 -36.33 -17.03
N LEU A 444 -10.58 -37.64 -17.28
CA LEU A 444 -9.47 -38.59 -17.33
C LEU A 444 -8.43 -38.20 -18.39
N PHE A 445 -8.87 -37.80 -19.58
CA PHE A 445 -7.98 -37.32 -20.64
C PHE A 445 -7.20 -36.07 -20.22
N LYS A 446 -7.84 -35.12 -19.52
CA LYS A 446 -7.15 -33.92 -19.00
C LYS A 446 -6.14 -34.28 -17.91
N ILE A 447 -6.49 -35.19 -17.01
CA ILE A 447 -5.59 -35.71 -15.97
C ILE A 447 -4.37 -36.39 -16.60
N GLU A 448 -4.59 -37.25 -17.59
CA GLU A 448 -3.53 -37.95 -18.33
C GLU A 448 -2.57 -36.95 -18.99
N LYS A 449 -3.11 -35.98 -19.75
CA LYS A 449 -2.33 -34.94 -20.42
C LYS A 449 -1.49 -34.14 -19.42
N PHE A 450 -2.09 -33.75 -18.29
CA PHE A 450 -1.40 -33.04 -17.22
C PHE A 450 -0.27 -33.88 -16.60
N LEU A 451 -0.57 -35.12 -16.20
CA LEU A 451 0.42 -36.02 -15.57
C LEU A 451 1.59 -36.30 -16.50
N ARG A 452 1.32 -36.60 -17.76
CA ARG A 452 2.35 -36.81 -18.77
C ARG A 452 3.27 -35.61 -18.90
N GLY A 453 2.70 -34.40 -18.98
CA GLY A 453 3.46 -33.15 -19.02
C GLY A 453 4.29 -32.91 -17.75
N LEU A 454 3.72 -33.14 -16.57
CA LEU A 454 4.40 -32.98 -15.29
C LEU A 454 5.56 -33.99 -15.14
N ILE A 455 5.33 -35.27 -15.44
CA ILE A 455 6.36 -36.33 -15.34
C ILE A 455 7.52 -36.03 -16.29
N LEU A 456 7.23 -35.68 -17.55
CA LEU A 456 8.26 -35.28 -18.50
C LEU A 456 9.09 -34.10 -18.00
N THR A 457 8.43 -33.12 -17.37
CA THR A 457 9.09 -31.95 -16.80
C THR A 457 9.98 -32.30 -15.61
N LEU A 458 9.51 -33.15 -14.70
CA LEU A 458 10.28 -33.56 -13.52
C LEU A 458 11.51 -34.42 -13.87
N CYS A 459 11.54 -35.00 -15.08
CA CYS A 459 12.67 -35.78 -15.59
C CYS A 459 13.53 -35.01 -16.59
N ASP A 460 13.20 -33.75 -16.87
CA ASP A 460 13.95 -32.92 -17.79
C ASP A 460 15.32 -32.56 -17.19
N GLN A 461 16.40 -32.86 -17.92
CA GLN A 461 17.76 -32.67 -17.41
C GLN A 461 18.07 -31.19 -17.15
N GLU A 462 17.50 -30.26 -17.91
CA GLU A 462 17.71 -28.82 -17.68
C GLU A 462 17.02 -28.39 -16.38
N TYR A 463 15.78 -28.83 -16.15
CA TYR A 463 15.07 -28.61 -14.89
C TYR A 463 15.84 -29.20 -13.70
N ILE A 464 16.33 -30.44 -13.82
CA ILE A 464 17.13 -31.10 -12.80
C ILE A 464 18.39 -30.28 -12.49
N ASN A 465 19.12 -29.88 -13.53
CA ASN A 465 20.33 -29.08 -13.38
C ASN A 465 20.03 -27.74 -12.73
N GLU A 466 18.92 -27.09 -13.09
CA GLU A 466 18.47 -25.81 -12.52
C GLU A 466 18.13 -25.96 -11.03
N MET A 467 17.34 -26.97 -10.68
CA MET A 467 16.99 -27.29 -9.28
C MET A 467 18.21 -27.64 -8.44
N GLN A 468 19.18 -28.39 -8.98
CA GLN A 468 20.41 -28.72 -8.26
C GLN A 468 21.36 -27.53 -8.10
N SER A 469 21.47 -26.68 -9.13
CA SER A 469 22.40 -25.55 -9.14
C SER A 469 21.89 -24.36 -8.32
N HIS A 470 20.58 -24.09 -8.37
CA HIS A 470 19.99 -22.92 -7.72
C HIS A 470 19.25 -23.27 -6.43
N LYS A 471 18.91 -24.54 -6.18
CA LYS A 471 18.02 -25.01 -5.09
C LYS A 471 16.67 -24.30 -5.05
N GLN A 472 16.29 -23.62 -6.13
CA GLN A 472 15.19 -22.66 -6.15
C GLN A 472 14.48 -22.66 -7.51
N LEU A 473 13.15 -22.53 -7.47
CA LEU A 473 12.31 -22.29 -8.64
C LEU A 473 12.37 -20.79 -8.98
N TYR A 474 13.49 -20.35 -9.57
CA TYR A 474 13.63 -18.96 -9.99
C TYR A 474 12.95 -18.73 -11.34
N LEU A 475 12.22 -17.61 -11.43
CA LEU A 475 12.20 -16.87 -12.69
C LEU A 475 13.55 -16.19 -12.81
N SER A 476 14.30 -16.47 -13.87
CA SER A 476 15.73 -16.08 -14.03
C SER A 476 16.07 -14.60 -13.77
N GLU A 477 15.09 -13.70 -13.83
CA GLU A 477 15.23 -12.25 -13.56
C GLU A 477 14.82 -11.80 -12.14
N GLY A 478 14.36 -12.72 -11.28
CA GLY A 478 13.73 -12.43 -9.98
C GLY A 478 14.67 -12.14 -8.80
N LYS A 479 15.99 -12.14 -9.00
CA LYS A 479 17.00 -11.95 -7.92
C LYS A 479 16.90 -10.62 -7.16
N GLU A 480 16.05 -9.70 -7.59
CA GLU A 480 16.02 -8.35 -7.04
C GLU A 480 15.19 -8.20 -5.75
N ILE A 481 14.16 -9.03 -5.51
CA ILE A 481 13.24 -8.82 -4.38
C ILE A 481 13.57 -9.81 -3.27
N ASP A 482 14.16 -9.31 -2.18
CA ASP A 482 14.36 -10.06 -0.94
C ASP A 482 13.02 -10.20 -0.21
N MET A 483 12.29 -11.27 -0.51
CA MET A 483 11.00 -11.58 0.10
C MET A 483 11.13 -11.77 1.62
N PHE A 484 12.26 -12.26 2.14
CA PHE A 484 12.46 -12.49 3.57
C PHE A 484 12.67 -11.21 4.37
N SER A 485 13.12 -10.15 3.73
CA SER A 485 13.11 -8.83 4.35
C SER A 485 11.68 -8.32 4.64
N ILE A 486 10.68 -8.87 3.94
CA ILE A 486 9.29 -8.39 3.94
C ILE A 486 8.36 -9.35 4.67
N PHE A 487 8.53 -10.65 4.53
CA PHE A 487 7.71 -11.65 5.22
C PHE A 487 8.46 -12.23 6.40
N ASP A 488 7.77 -12.35 7.53
CA ASP A 488 8.27 -13.21 8.60
C ASP A 488 8.15 -14.67 8.17
N ILE A 489 9.26 -15.40 8.23
CA ILE A 489 9.36 -16.78 7.75
C ILE A 489 8.38 -17.67 8.51
N HIS A 490 8.29 -17.52 9.84
CA HIS A 490 7.40 -18.32 10.66
C HIS A 490 5.93 -18.07 10.32
N PHE A 491 5.55 -16.82 10.04
CA PHE A 491 4.21 -16.52 9.57
C PHE A 491 3.87 -17.20 8.25
N VAL A 492 4.79 -17.19 7.28
CA VAL A 492 4.61 -17.89 5.99
C VAL A 492 4.51 -19.40 6.20
N GLU A 493 5.40 -19.99 7.00
CA GLU A 493 5.37 -21.42 7.38
C GLU A 493 4.04 -21.81 8.01
N ILE A 494 3.51 -20.99 8.92
CA ILE A 494 2.21 -21.23 9.57
C ILE A 494 1.08 -21.24 8.53
N ILE A 495 1.09 -20.31 7.56
CA ILE A 495 0.08 -20.31 6.48
C ILE A 495 0.14 -21.63 5.70
N PHE A 496 1.33 -22.04 5.25
CA PHE A 496 1.50 -23.27 4.49
C PHE A 496 1.16 -24.52 5.29
N PHE A 497 1.53 -24.57 6.57
CA PHE A 497 1.18 -25.66 7.48
C PHE A 497 -0.34 -25.82 7.63
N ILE A 498 -1.06 -24.74 7.95
CA ILE A 498 -2.53 -24.79 8.11
C ILE A 498 -3.21 -25.18 6.79
N LEU A 499 -2.71 -24.69 5.65
CA LEU A 499 -3.21 -25.09 4.33
C LEU A 499 -2.99 -26.58 4.06
N ALA A 500 -1.82 -27.12 4.41
CA ALA A 500 -1.52 -28.54 4.25
C ALA A 500 -2.45 -29.42 5.09
N GLU A 501 -2.68 -29.07 6.37
CA GLU A 501 -3.64 -29.77 7.23
C GLU A 501 -5.07 -29.69 6.68
N ARG A 502 -5.46 -28.52 6.16
CA ARG A 502 -6.78 -28.32 5.55
C ARG A 502 -6.96 -29.15 4.29
N ILE A 503 -5.96 -29.26 3.42
CA ILE A 503 -6.02 -30.11 2.22
C ILE A 503 -6.29 -31.57 2.62
N GLY A 504 -5.60 -32.06 3.66
CA GLY A 504 -5.78 -33.43 4.17
C GLY A 504 -7.18 -33.71 4.73
N THR A 505 -7.90 -32.67 5.16
CA THR A 505 -9.25 -32.79 5.74
C THR A 505 -10.39 -32.48 4.78
N THR A 506 -10.18 -31.57 3.81
CA THR A 506 -11.24 -31.04 2.91
C THR A 506 -11.58 -32.03 1.79
N TYR A 507 -10.58 -32.62 1.14
CA TYR A 507 -10.78 -33.44 -0.06
C TYR A 507 -10.97 -34.92 0.26
N LYS A 508 -11.98 -35.22 1.08
CA LYS A 508 -12.42 -36.60 1.34
C LYS A 508 -13.58 -36.91 0.39
N SER A 509 -13.39 -37.87 -0.51
CA SER A 509 -14.45 -38.27 -1.44
C SER A 509 -15.36 -39.30 -0.79
N GLU A 510 -16.65 -39.01 -0.75
CA GLU A 510 -17.70 -40.01 -0.51
C GLU A 510 -18.10 -40.76 -1.80
N SER A 511 -17.69 -40.27 -2.98
CA SER A 511 -18.04 -40.88 -4.27
C SER A 511 -17.26 -42.17 -4.50
N THR A 512 -17.97 -43.29 -4.47
CA THR A 512 -17.43 -44.63 -4.76
C THR A 512 -17.08 -44.80 -6.24
N ILE A 513 -17.87 -44.21 -7.14
CA ILE A 513 -17.81 -44.43 -8.60
C ILE A 513 -16.44 -44.04 -9.19
N ILE A 514 -15.97 -42.83 -8.89
CA ILE A 514 -14.67 -42.34 -9.39
C ILE A 514 -13.53 -43.19 -8.81
N SER A 515 -13.66 -43.57 -7.53
CA SER A 515 -12.63 -44.33 -6.81
C SER A 515 -12.44 -45.76 -7.32
N GLU A 516 -13.40 -46.32 -8.07
CA GLU A 516 -13.35 -47.69 -8.56
C GLU A 516 -12.68 -47.82 -9.93
N SER A 517 -12.68 -46.76 -10.74
CA SER A 517 -12.02 -46.74 -12.05
C SER A 517 -10.53 -47.07 -11.91
N VAL A 518 -10.10 -48.13 -12.59
CA VAL A 518 -8.70 -48.57 -12.58
C VAL A 518 -7.78 -47.51 -13.19
N GLN A 519 -8.22 -46.81 -14.25
CA GLN A 519 -7.47 -45.70 -14.84
C GLN A 519 -7.28 -44.56 -13.84
N TYR A 520 -8.34 -44.19 -13.12
CA TYR A 520 -8.25 -43.16 -12.10
C TYR A 520 -7.29 -43.56 -10.95
N LYS A 521 -7.37 -44.81 -10.47
CA LYS A 521 -6.44 -45.34 -9.47
C LYS A 521 -4.99 -45.25 -9.94
N MET A 522 -4.73 -45.59 -11.20
CA MET A 522 -3.40 -45.48 -11.80
C MET A 522 -2.92 -44.02 -11.83
N PHE A 523 -3.75 -43.09 -12.31
CA PHE A 523 -3.42 -41.66 -12.31
C PHE A 523 -3.20 -41.09 -10.91
N TYR A 524 -3.98 -41.53 -9.91
CA TYR A 524 -3.76 -41.18 -8.52
C TYR A 524 -2.37 -41.64 -8.03
N GLN A 525 -1.97 -42.89 -8.31
CA GLN A 525 -0.64 -43.38 -7.94
C GLN A 525 0.49 -42.62 -8.65
N LEU A 526 0.32 -42.31 -9.95
CA LEU A 526 1.27 -41.49 -10.70
C LEU A 526 1.39 -40.07 -10.12
N MET A 527 0.27 -39.45 -9.73
CA MET A 527 0.28 -38.13 -9.11
C MET A 527 0.98 -38.16 -7.76
N LYS A 528 0.70 -39.17 -6.94
CA LYS A 528 1.34 -39.36 -5.62
C LYS A 528 2.85 -39.45 -5.77
N MET A 529 3.31 -40.20 -6.76
CA MET A 529 4.71 -40.29 -7.15
C MET A 529 5.28 -38.94 -7.57
N ALA A 530 4.62 -38.25 -8.50
CA ALA A 530 5.07 -36.95 -8.99
C ALA A 530 5.20 -35.93 -7.86
N VAL A 531 4.22 -35.86 -6.95
CA VAL A 531 4.24 -34.99 -5.76
C VAL A 531 5.43 -35.33 -4.85
N LEU A 532 5.64 -36.62 -4.53
CA LEU A 532 6.74 -37.05 -3.67
C LEU A 532 8.12 -36.78 -4.29
N CYS A 533 8.26 -36.99 -5.60
CA CYS A 533 9.48 -36.66 -6.34
C CYS A 533 9.73 -35.16 -6.33
N PHE A 534 8.69 -34.37 -6.59
CA PHE A 534 8.77 -32.92 -6.56
C PHE A 534 9.16 -32.42 -5.17
N ASP A 535 8.43 -32.78 -4.11
CA ASP A 535 8.66 -32.38 -2.71
C ASP A 535 10.08 -32.67 -2.21
N LYS A 536 10.65 -33.81 -2.60
CA LYS A 536 11.98 -34.21 -2.13
C LYS A 536 13.13 -33.72 -2.98
N THR A 537 12.84 -32.95 -4.04
CA THR A 537 13.82 -32.58 -5.08
C THR A 537 14.53 -33.81 -5.66
N LYS A 538 13.89 -34.98 -5.60
CA LYS A 538 14.50 -36.23 -6.06
C LYS A 538 14.42 -36.28 -7.57
N ILE A 539 15.57 -36.53 -8.18
CA ILE A 539 15.65 -36.82 -9.61
C ILE A 539 14.96 -38.15 -9.87
N LEU A 540 14.01 -38.13 -10.80
CA LEU A 540 13.48 -39.34 -11.42
C LEU A 540 14.54 -39.84 -12.41
N ASP A 541 15.16 -40.97 -12.11
CA ASP A 541 16.07 -41.65 -13.04
C ASP A 541 15.31 -42.04 -14.32
N GLU A 542 15.97 -41.90 -15.48
CA GLU A 542 15.47 -42.16 -16.82
C GLU A 542 14.81 -43.56 -16.94
N LYS A 543 15.32 -44.54 -16.18
CA LYS A 543 14.72 -45.86 -16.11
C LYS A 543 13.28 -45.83 -15.57
N TYR A 544 13.01 -45.01 -14.56
CA TYR A 544 11.67 -44.86 -14.00
C TYR A 544 10.77 -44.01 -14.91
N LEU A 545 11.32 -42.99 -15.57
CA LEU A 545 10.58 -42.17 -16.55
C LEU A 545 9.89 -43.06 -17.59
N ASN A 546 10.64 -43.96 -18.23
CA ASN A 546 10.09 -44.83 -19.27
C ASN A 546 8.96 -45.72 -18.72
N ASN A 547 9.10 -46.22 -17.49
CA ASN A 547 8.04 -46.98 -16.85
C ASN A 547 6.80 -46.10 -16.63
N TYR A 548 6.96 -44.89 -16.10
CA TYR A 548 5.85 -43.95 -15.86
C TYR A 548 5.15 -43.49 -17.14
N LEU A 549 5.89 -43.20 -18.20
CA LEU A 549 5.30 -42.87 -19.49
C LEU A 549 4.55 -44.05 -20.09
N ASN A 550 5.06 -45.27 -19.93
CA ASN A 550 4.34 -46.48 -20.37
C ASN A 550 3.02 -46.67 -19.59
N PHE A 551 2.97 -46.30 -18.31
CA PHE A 551 1.73 -46.29 -17.53
C PHE A 551 0.72 -45.24 -18.06
N CYS A 552 1.19 -44.09 -18.56
CA CYS A 552 0.31 -43.11 -19.21
C CYS A 552 -0.20 -43.60 -20.58
N ASP A 553 0.70 -44.11 -21.43
CA ASP A 553 0.43 -44.38 -22.85
C ASP A 553 -0.26 -45.76 -23.10
N GLY A 554 -0.21 -46.69 -22.14
CA GLY A 554 -0.69 -48.06 -22.31
C GLY A 554 -1.47 -48.59 -21.12
N TYR A 555 -2.80 -48.57 -21.21
CA TYR A 555 -3.65 -49.28 -20.24
C TYR A 555 -3.50 -50.79 -20.44
N THR A 556 -2.65 -51.42 -19.64
CA THR A 556 -2.58 -52.89 -19.56
C THR A 556 -3.19 -53.32 -18.24
N CYS A 557 -4.20 -54.19 -18.27
CA CYS A 557 -4.93 -54.64 -17.07
C CYS A 557 -4.08 -55.42 -16.05
N ASN A 558 -2.80 -55.68 -16.34
CA ASN A 558 -1.89 -56.51 -15.55
C ASN A 558 -0.77 -55.68 -14.89
N LEU A 559 -1.10 -54.58 -14.23
CA LEU A 559 -0.10 -53.77 -13.54
C LEU A 559 0.31 -54.42 -12.21
N SER A 560 1.58 -54.76 -12.09
CA SER A 560 2.18 -55.05 -10.78
C SER A 560 2.16 -53.78 -9.92
N PRO A 561 1.99 -53.90 -8.58
CA PRO A 561 2.11 -52.76 -7.66
C PRO A 561 3.42 -52.00 -7.91
N ILE A 562 3.35 -50.66 -7.96
CA ILE A 562 4.54 -49.82 -8.06
C ILE A 562 5.31 -49.97 -6.75
N LEU A 563 6.43 -50.71 -6.78
CA LEU A 563 7.30 -50.87 -5.62
C LEU A 563 8.05 -49.56 -5.36
N PHE A 564 7.69 -48.88 -4.26
CA PHE A 564 8.49 -47.79 -3.71
C PHE A 564 9.65 -48.37 -2.90
N PHE A 565 10.88 -47.96 -3.21
CA PHE A 565 11.99 -48.14 -2.28
C PHE A 565 11.89 -47.08 -1.18
N GLU A 566 11.45 -47.51 0.01
CA GLU A 566 11.60 -46.77 1.27
C GLU A 566 13.05 -46.83 1.75
N ASP A 567 13.98 -46.24 1.00
CA ASP A 567 15.30 -45.97 1.59
C ASP A 567 15.16 -44.84 2.62
N ASN A 568 15.78 -44.99 3.79
CA ASN A 568 15.79 -44.06 4.93
C ASN A 568 15.70 -42.58 4.51
N LEU A 569 14.48 -42.06 4.53
CA LEU A 569 14.14 -40.76 3.97
C LEU A 569 14.01 -39.74 5.10
N ASP A 570 14.79 -38.64 5.03
CA ASP A 570 14.52 -37.45 5.82
C ASP A 570 13.08 -36.99 5.56
N ARG A 571 12.29 -36.95 6.63
CA ARG A 571 10.86 -36.61 6.59
C ARG A 571 10.72 -35.10 6.55
N THR A 572 10.45 -34.54 5.37
CA THR A 572 9.82 -33.22 5.25
C THR A 572 8.41 -33.25 5.85
N SER A 573 7.87 -32.08 6.24
CA SER A 573 6.50 -31.96 6.75
C SER A 573 5.46 -32.50 5.75
N PHE A 574 5.60 -32.16 4.47
CA PHE A 574 4.72 -32.62 3.40
C PHE A 574 4.84 -34.11 3.12
N SER A 575 6.06 -34.66 3.07
CA SER A 575 6.22 -36.11 2.87
C SER A 575 5.68 -36.92 4.05
N ALA A 576 5.85 -36.44 5.28
CA ALA A 576 5.24 -37.07 6.46
C ALA A 576 3.71 -37.05 6.37
N LEU A 577 3.12 -35.90 5.99
CA LEU A 577 1.68 -35.79 5.73
C LEU A 577 1.25 -36.78 4.64
N ILE A 578 1.87 -36.78 3.47
CA ILE A 578 1.52 -37.66 2.34
C ILE A 578 1.71 -39.15 2.71
N SER A 579 2.74 -39.49 3.48
CA SER A 579 2.94 -40.85 3.99
C SER A 579 1.83 -41.25 4.98
N THR A 580 1.44 -40.36 5.90
CA THR A 580 0.31 -40.65 6.81
C THR A 580 -1.03 -40.76 6.09
N LEU A 581 -1.21 -40.10 4.92
CA LEU A 581 -2.36 -40.34 4.06
C LEU A 581 -2.40 -41.82 3.63
N SER A 582 -1.24 -42.41 3.31
CA SER A 582 -1.17 -43.81 2.86
C SER A 582 -1.43 -44.82 3.98
N GLU A 583 -0.95 -44.56 5.20
CA GLU A 583 -1.25 -45.40 6.37
C GLU A 583 -2.76 -45.42 6.69
N ASN A 584 -3.44 -44.32 6.37
CA ASN A 584 -4.89 -44.17 6.55
C ASN A 584 -5.73 -44.66 5.36
N GLU A 585 -5.13 -45.07 4.22
CA GLU A 585 -5.88 -45.64 3.07
C GLU A 585 -6.60 -46.95 3.45
N ASN A 586 -6.24 -47.58 4.58
CA ASN A 586 -6.94 -48.73 5.16
C ASN A 586 -8.20 -48.35 5.97
N LYS A 587 -8.48 -47.06 6.17
CA LYS A 587 -9.70 -46.56 6.82
C LYS A 587 -10.69 -46.10 5.74
N ASP A 588 -11.97 -45.94 6.08
CA ASP A 588 -13.08 -45.57 5.16
C ASP A 588 -12.90 -44.23 4.40
N VAL A 589 -11.80 -43.51 4.61
CA VAL A 589 -11.51 -42.22 3.99
C VAL A 589 -10.46 -42.39 2.90
N LYS A 590 -10.89 -42.26 1.64
CA LYS A 590 -9.98 -42.24 0.48
C LYS A 590 -9.66 -40.81 0.06
N HIS A 591 -8.37 -40.52 -0.08
CA HIS A 591 -7.90 -39.28 -0.69
C HIS A 591 -8.11 -39.31 -2.21
N THR A 592 -8.25 -38.12 -2.81
CA THR A 592 -8.53 -37.97 -4.24
C THR A 592 -7.32 -37.48 -5.01
N PHE A 593 -7.37 -37.59 -6.34
CA PHE A 593 -6.42 -36.91 -7.22
C PHE A 593 -6.34 -35.41 -6.93
N GLN A 594 -7.48 -34.77 -6.61
CA GLN A 594 -7.54 -33.35 -6.25
C GLN A 594 -6.78 -33.04 -4.96
N THR A 595 -6.79 -33.94 -3.97
CA THR A 595 -5.96 -33.82 -2.77
C THR A 595 -4.47 -33.73 -3.15
N LEU A 596 -4.00 -34.65 -4.00
CA LEU A 596 -2.60 -34.69 -4.43
C LEU A 596 -2.23 -33.50 -5.33
N LEU A 597 -3.15 -33.08 -6.21
CA LEU A 597 -2.99 -31.87 -7.02
C LEU A 597 -2.87 -30.62 -6.15
N SER A 598 -3.68 -30.52 -5.09
CA SER A 598 -3.58 -29.44 -4.10
C SER A 598 -2.21 -29.43 -3.43
N PHE A 599 -1.70 -30.60 -3.04
CA PHE A 599 -0.34 -30.70 -2.47
C PHE A 599 0.73 -30.27 -3.48
N PHE A 600 0.65 -30.70 -4.74
CA PHE A 600 1.58 -30.24 -5.77
C PHE A 600 1.58 -28.71 -5.91
N ILE A 601 0.39 -28.10 -6.01
CA ILE A 601 0.22 -26.64 -6.10
C ILE A 601 0.79 -25.96 -4.86
N LEU A 602 0.52 -26.48 -3.66
CA LEU A 602 0.96 -25.90 -2.40
C LEU A 602 2.48 -25.98 -2.23
N ILE A 603 3.10 -27.13 -2.54
CA ILE A 603 4.57 -27.32 -2.51
C ILE A 603 5.24 -26.38 -3.54
N TYR A 604 4.63 -26.23 -4.72
CA TYR A 604 5.14 -25.31 -5.73
C TYR A 604 5.09 -23.85 -5.22
N GLU A 605 3.96 -23.46 -4.63
CA GLU A 605 3.74 -22.13 -4.07
C GLU A 605 4.70 -21.81 -2.92
N GLU A 606 4.92 -22.78 -2.03
CA GLU A 606 5.87 -22.67 -0.92
C GLU A 606 7.29 -22.46 -1.44
N ARG A 607 7.75 -23.30 -2.37
CA ARG A 607 9.09 -23.17 -2.95
C ARG A 607 9.28 -21.86 -3.71
N PHE A 608 8.22 -21.37 -4.34
CA PHE A 608 8.27 -20.12 -5.08
C PHE A 608 8.33 -18.90 -4.14
N ILE A 609 7.70 -18.95 -2.96
CA ILE A 609 7.71 -17.87 -1.97
C ILE A 609 8.95 -17.92 -1.06
N SER A 610 9.30 -19.11 -0.58
CA SER A 610 10.33 -19.35 0.43
C SER A 610 11.72 -19.49 -0.19
N SER A 611 12.13 -18.54 -1.04
CA SER A 611 13.35 -18.53 -1.86
C SER A 611 14.72 -18.62 -1.13
N ASP A 612 14.91 -19.35 -0.03
CA ASP A 612 16.21 -19.47 0.66
C ASP A 612 16.63 -20.88 1.10
N ASN A 613 17.95 -21.05 1.08
CA ASN A 613 18.78 -22.25 1.19
C ASN A 613 18.84 -22.91 2.56
N ARG A 614 17.96 -22.58 3.51
CA ARG A 614 17.92 -23.35 4.75
C ARG A 614 17.15 -24.61 4.46
N THR A 615 17.88 -25.72 4.33
CA THR A 615 17.30 -27.05 4.52
C THR A 615 16.53 -27.00 5.83
N PHE A 616 15.21 -26.93 5.74
CA PHE A 616 14.32 -27.02 6.88
C PHE A 616 14.57 -28.38 7.53
N SER A 617 15.28 -28.37 8.66
CA SER A 617 15.61 -29.54 9.47
C SER A 617 14.65 -29.64 10.64
#